data_AF-A0A9K3ISD0-F1
#
_entry.id   AF-A0A9K3ISD0-F1
#
_cell.length_a   1.000
_cell.length_b   1.000
_cell.length_c   1.000
_cell.angle_alpha   90.00
_cell.angle_beta   90.00
_cell.angle_gamma   90.00
#
_symmetry.space_group_name_H-M   'P 1'
#
loop_
_entity.id
_entity.type
_entity.pdbx_description
1 polymer ?
#
loop_
_entity_poly.entity_id
_entity_poly.type
_entity_poly.pdbx_seq_one_letter_code
_entity_poly.pdbx_strand_id
1 'polypeptide(L)'
;MDSLAAAYPKLVRKEILLGAVDLQYFQNHSSQMAALDYLVSLESDIFVPTYDGNMAKVVEGHLREKVKGVKVRNTIEVLDQLKGLPSGGNVEPGEIPSVD
;
A
#
# COMPACT_ATOMS: atom_id res chain seq x y z
N MET A 1 -4.50 22.94 14.07
CA MET A 1 -4.60 21.59 14.67
C MET A 1 -6.00 21.32 15.18
N ASP A 2 -6.64 22.31 15.79
CA ASP A 2 -8.01 22.20 16.31
C ASP A 2 -9.04 21.78 15.25
N SER A 3 -8.89 22.24 14.00
CA SER A 3 -9.76 21.85 12.89
C SER A 3 -9.66 20.37 12.51
N LEU A 4 -8.46 19.78 12.55
CA LEU A 4 -8.26 18.36 12.23
C LEU A 4 -8.75 17.47 13.37
N ALA A 5 -8.44 17.83 14.61
CA ALA A 5 -8.93 17.10 15.77
C ALA A 5 -10.47 17.18 15.90
N ALA A 6 -11.07 18.31 15.51
CA ALA A 6 -12.53 18.45 15.46
C ALA A 6 -13.17 17.58 14.37
N ALA A 7 -12.56 17.50 13.18
CA ALA A 7 -13.05 16.66 12.08
C ALA A 7 -12.85 15.16 12.34
N TYR A 8 -11.81 14.79 13.10
CA TYR A 8 -11.47 13.40 13.42
C TYR A 8 -11.37 13.21 14.95
N PRO A 9 -12.50 12.99 15.65
CA PRO A 9 -12.53 12.90 17.11
C PRO A 9 -11.70 11.74 17.70
N LYS A 10 -11.39 10.73 16.88
CA LYS A 10 -10.53 9.58 17.24
C LYS A 10 -9.11 9.73 16.68
N LEU A 11 -8.65 10.96 16.44
CA LEU A 11 -7.30 11.23 15.94
C LEU A 11 -6.26 10.79 16.98
N VAL A 12 -5.49 9.76 16.62
CA VAL A 12 -4.36 9.28 17.41
C VAL A 12 -3.08 9.65 16.67
N ARG A 13 -2.09 10.18 17.41
CA ARG A 13 -0.76 10.52 16.88
C ARG A 13 0.30 9.66 17.55
N LYS A 14 1.49 9.59 16.96
CA LYS A 14 2.61 8.83 17.52
C LYS A 14 3.03 9.29 18.92
N GLU A 15 2.87 10.58 19.24
CA GLU A 15 3.13 11.10 20.60
C GLU A 15 2.16 10.51 21.64
N ILE A 16 0.96 10.12 21.20
CA ILE A 16 -0.06 9.48 22.04
C ILE A 16 0.20 7.97 22.14
N LEU A 17 0.63 7.32 21.05
CA LEU A 17 0.87 5.87 21.01
C LEU A 17 2.05 5.41 21.86
N LEU A 18 3.17 6.16 21.82
CA LEU A 18 4.41 5.79 22.51
C LEU A 18 4.61 6.57 23.81
N GLY A 19 3.92 7.70 24.00
CA GLY A 19 4.19 8.60 25.11
C GLY A 19 5.52 9.36 24.97
N ALA A 20 5.68 10.44 25.74
CA ALA A 20 6.81 11.36 25.57
C ALA A 20 8.17 10.76 25.93
N VAL A 21 8.21 9.86 26.92
CA VAL A 21 9.45 9.22 27.39
C VAL A 21 9.99 8.25 26.34
N ASP A 22 9.14 7.43 25.71
CA ASP A 22 9.63 6.48 24.71
C ASP A 22 9.94 7.17 23.38
N LEU A 23 9.21 8.24 23.05
CA LEU A 23 9.50 9.03 21.86
C LEU A 23 10.85 9.76 21.94
N GLN A 24 11.35 10.03 23.15
CA GLN A 24 12.63 10.71 23.36
C GLN A 24 13.81 9.94 22.76
N TYR A 25 13.75 8.60 22.72
CA TYR A 25 14.81 7.75 22.18
C TYR A 25 15.00 7.93 20.67
N PHE A 26 13.97 8.42 19.98
CA PHE A 26 13.98 8.63 18.53
C PHE A 26 14.16 10.11 18.15
N GLN A 27 14.24 11.02 19.13
CA GLN A 27 14.49 12.43 18.87
C GLN A 27 15.82 12.60 18.13
N ASN A 28 15.83 13.51 17.14
CA ASN A 28 16.97 13.75 16.25
C ASN A 28 17.38 12.55 15.36
N HIS A 29 16.65 11.44 15.41
CA HIS A 29 16.86 10.28 14.54
C HIS A 29 15.70 10.15 13.54
N SER A 30 15.68 11.05 12.54
CA SER A 30 14.57 11.17 11.57
C SER A 30 14.21 9.86 10.86
N SER A 31 15.21 9.07 10.43
CA SER A 31 14.96 7.76 9.80
C SER A 31 14.30 6.76 10.76
N GLN A 32 14.66 6.78 12.05
CA GLN A 32 14.05 5.91 13.05
C GLN A 32 12.63 6.38 13.40
N MET A 33 12.41 7.69 13.48
CA MET A 33 11.06 8.26 13.59
C MET A 33 10.16 7.87 12.42
N ALA A 34 10.69 7.88 11.19
CA ALA A 34 9.97 7.44 10.01
C ALA A 34 9.68 5.92 10.02
N ALA A 35 10.57 5.12 10.63
CA ALA A 35 10.32 3.69 10.81
C ALA A 35 9.11 3.41 11.72
N LEU A 36 8.84 4.27 12.71
CA LEU A 36 7.62 4.17 13.52
C LEU A 36 6.36 4.41 12.68
N ASP A 37 6.36 5.47 11.87
CA ASP A 37 5.26 5.76 10.95
C ASP A 37 5.06 4.60 9.95
N TYR A 38 6.16 3.95 9.54
CA TYR A 38 6.13 2.79 8.64
C TYR A 38 5.47 1.57 9.28
N LEU A 39 5.89 1.19 10.49
CA LEU A 39 5.30 0.05 11.20
C LEU A 39 3.79 0.19 11.40
N VAL A 40 3.32 1.38 11.78
CA VAL A 40 1.88 1.65 11.91
C VAL A 40 1.17 1.56 10.55
N SER A 41 1.81 2.07 9.49
CA SER A 41 1.26 2.01 8.13
C SER A 41 1.20 0.59 7.56
N LEU A 42 2.07 -0.31 8.02
CA LEU A 42 2.01 -1.72 7.59
C LEU A 42 0.78 -2.43 8.14
N GLU A 43 0.39 -2.10 9.37
CA GLU A 43 -0.74 -2.74 10.05
C GLU A 43 -2.06 -1.99 9.86
N SER A 44 -2.07 -0.93 9.03
CA SER A 44 -3.30 -0.20 8.71
C SER A 44 -4.01 -0.80 7.49
N ASP A 45 -5.35 -0.80 7.52
CA ASP A 45 -6.17 -1.22 6.38
C ASP A 45 -6.11 -0.21 5.22
N ILE A 46 -5.95 1.07 5.56
CA ILE A 46 -5.90 2.20 4.62
C ILE A 46 -4.66 3.01 4.92
N PHE A 47 -3.97 3.44 3.85
CA PHE A 47 -2.82 4.33 3.91
C PHE A 47 -3.03 5.48 2.92
N VAL A 48 -2.87 6.72 3.39
CA VAL A 48 -3.05 7.94 2.58
C VAL A 48 -1.79 8.81 2.69
N PRO A 49 -0.90 8.78 1.69
CA PRO A 49 0.28 9.65 1.68
C PRO A 49 -0.06 11.06 1.17
N THR A 50 0.72 12.05 1.59
CA THR A 50 0.59 13.43 1.08
C THR A 50 1.17 13.59 -0.33
N TYR A 51 2.22 12.85 -0.66
CA TYR A 51 2.86 12.81 -1.98
C TYR A 51 3.58 11.46 -2.19
N ASP A 52 3.95 11.14 -3.43
CA ASP A 52 4.52 9.87 -3.88
C ASP A 52 6.01 9.66 -3.53
N GLY A 53 6.42 10.11 -2.34
CA GLY A 53 7.79 9.98 -1.84
C GLY A 53 8.21 8.54 -1.51
N ASN A 54 9.45 8.38 -1.02
CA ASN A 54 10.02 7.06 -0.71
C ASN A 54 9.13 6.25 0.24
N MET A 55 8.61 6.87 1.29
CA MET A 55 7.68 6.23 2.24
C MET A 55 6.43 5.67 1.54
N ALA A 56 5.84 6.46 0.65
CA ALA A 56 4.64 6.04 -0.09
C ALA A 56 4.93 4.81 -0.95
N LYS A 57 6.05 4.81 -1.68
CA LYS A 57 6.46 3.68 -2.54
C LYS A 57 6.71 2.40 -1.75
N VAL A 58 7.36 2.50 -0.58
CA VAL A 58 7.67 1.34 0.25
C VAL A 58 6.39 0.75 0.88
N VAL A 59 5.51 1.60 1.45
CA VAL A 59 4.24 1.14 2.03
C VAL A 59 3.32 0.56 0.97
N GLU A 60 3.21 1.19 -0.20
CA GLU A 60 2.41 0.71 -1.31
C GLU A 60 2.90 -0.67 -1.80
N GLY A 61 4.22 -0.86 -1.91
CA GLY A 61 4.81 -2.15 -2.25
C GLY A 61 4.38 -3.26 -1.29
N HIS A 62 4.47 -2.98 0.02
CA HIS A 62 4.08 -3.94 1.07
C HIS A 62 2.58 -4.24 1.08
N LEU A 63 1.73 -3.21 0.99
CA LEU A 63 0.27 -3.41 0.94
C LEU A 63 -0.15 -4.18 -0.31
N ARG A 64 0.47 -3.90 -1.47
CA ARG A 64 0.26 -4.69 -2.70
C ARG A 64 0.68 -6.14 -2.52
N GLU A 65 1.77 -6.41 -1.79
CA GLU A 65 2.19 -7.78 -1.45
C GLU A 65 1.19 -8.48 -0.52
N LYS A 66 0.73 -7.82 0.55
CA LYS A 66 -0.34 -8.32 1.44
C LYS A 66 -1.61 -8.66 0.65
N VAL A 67 -2.02 -7.79 -0.30
CA VAL A 67 -3.19 -8.03 -1.17
C VAL A 67 -2.93 -9.15 -2.20
N LYS A 68 -1.70 -9.33 -2.69
CA LYS A 68 -1.34 -10.48 -3.54
C LYS A 68 -1.48 -11.80 -2.77
N GLY A 69 -1.16 -11.84 -1.47
CA GLY A 69 -1.45 -12.98 -0.60
C GLY A 69 -2.94 -13.33 -0.49
N VAL A 70 -3.82 -12.33 -0.61
CA VAL A 70 -5.28 -12.54 -0.72
C VAL A 70 -5.67 -13.05 -2.11
N LYS A 71 -4.99 -12.61 -3.18
CA LYS A 71 -5.26 -13.08 -4.56
C LYS A 71 -4.79 -14.52 -4.86
N VAL A 72 -3.83 -15.08 -4.13
CA VAL A 72 -3.45 -16.49 -4.29
C VAL A 72 -4.65 -17.42 -4.01
N ARG A 73 -5.56 -17.03 -3.11
CA ARG A 73 -6.77 -17.80 -2.80
C ARG A 73 -7.87 -17.72 -3.89
N ASN A 74 -7.87 -16.70 -4.74
CA ASN A 74 -8.80 -16.61 -5.88
C ASN A 74 -8.21 -17.14 -7.21
N THR A 75 -6.91 -17.41 -7.27
CA THR A 75 -6.28 -17.82 -8.55
C THR A 75 -6.58 -19.28 -8.88
N ILE A 76 -6.80 -20.14 -7.88
CA ILE A 76 -7.12 -21.57 -8.11
C ILE A 76 -8.51 -21.74 -8.73
N GLU A 77 -9.52 -20.99 -8.27
CA GLU A 77 -10.86 -20.99 -8.90
C GLU A 77 -10.84 -20.46 -10.33
N VAL A 78 -10.06 -19.40 -10.60
CA VAL A 78 -9.90 -18.85 -11.96
C VAL A 78 -9.13 -19.82 -12.87
N LEU A 79 -8.13 -20.54 -12.33
CA LEU A 79 -7.41 -21.59 -13.07
C LEU A 79 -8.29 -22.78 -13.44
N ASP A 80 -9.25 -23.16 -12.57
CA ASP A 80 -10.18 -24.25 -12.88
C ASP A 80 -11.19 -23.84 -13.97
N GLN A 81 -11.56 -22.56 -14.01
CA GLN A 81 -12.37 -21.98 -15.11
C GLN A 81 -11.58 -21.88 -16.43
N LEU A 82 -10.26 -21.73 -16.38
CA LEU A 82 -9.39 -21.66 -17.57
C LEU A 82 -9.15 -23.02 -18.25
N LYS A 83 -9.39 -24.15 -17.57
CA LYS A 83 -9.21 -25.50 -18.14
C LYS A 83 -10.26 -25.87 -19.21
N GLY A 84 -11.39 -25.16 -19.26
CA GLY A 84 -12.49 -25.42 -20.20
C GLY A 84 -12.46 -24.58 -21.48
N LEU A 85 -11.50 -23.65 -21.63
CA LEU A 85 -11.43 -22.74 -22.77
C LEU A 85 -10.63 -23.37 -23.93
N PRO A 86 -11.04 -23.14 -25.20
CA PRO A 86 -10.29 -23.61 -26.36
C PRO A 86 -8.89 -23.01 -26.40
N SER A 87 -7.90 -23.85 -26.67
CA SER A 87 -6.47 -23.57 -26.51
C SER A 87 -5.85 -22.68 -27.61
N GLY A 88 -6.56 -21.72 -28.18
CA GLY A 88 -5.97 -20.85 -29.18
C GLY A 88 -6.91 -19.85 -29.82
N GLY A 89 -6.62 -18.57 -29.63
CA GLY A 89 -6.93 -17.51 -30.59
C GLY A 89 -5.60 -16.98 -31.13
N ASN A 90 -5.24 -17.35 -32.35
CA ASN A 90 -4.17 -16.67 -33.07
C ASN A 90 -4.66 -15.25 -33.35
N VAL A 91 -4.12 -14.26 -32.64
CA VAL A 91 -4.21 -12.87 -33.10
C VAL A 91 -3.02 -12.68 -34.03
N GLU A 92 -3.25 -12.82 -35.33
CA GLU A 92 -2.25 -12.46 -36.33
C GLU A 92 -1.94 -10.95 -36.17
N PRO A 93 -0.67 -10.54 -36.01
CA PRO A 93 -0.32 -9.13 -35.96
C PRO A 93 -0.67 -8.45 -37.30
N GLY A 94 -1.77 -7.71 -37.34
CA GLY A 94 -2.05 -6.80 -38.45
C GLY A 94 -1.07 -5.62 -38.41
N GLU A 95 -0.61 -5.18 -39.58
CA GLU A 95 0.28 -4.02 -39.71
C GLU A 95 -0.34 -2.78 -39.02
N ILE A 96 0.44 -2.16 -38.13
CA ILE A 96 0.06 -0.91 -37.48
C ILE A 96 0.14 0.19 -38.56
N PRO A 97 -0.96 0.87 -38.93
CA PRO A 97 -0.88 1.94 -39.91
C PRO A 97 -0.07 3.11 -39.33
N SER A 98 1.00 3.48 -40.03
CA SER A 98 1.76 4.71 -39.76
C SER A 98 0.91 5.92 -40.15
N VAL A 99 0.75 6.85 -39.24
CA VAL A 99 0.26 8.21 -39.54
C VAL A 99 1.45 9.05 -39.96
N ASP A 100 1.39 9.59 -41.20
CA ASP A 100 2.32 10.59 -41.73
C ASP A 100 2.33 11.88 -40.87
#